data_AF-A0A811RPV6-F1
#
_entry.id   AF-A0A811RPV6-F1
#
_cell.length_a   1.000
_cell.length_b   1.000
_cell.length_c   1.000
_cell.angle_alpha   90.00
_cell.angle_beta   90.00
_cell.angle_gamma   90.00
#
_symmetry.space_group_name_H-M   'P 1'
#
loop_
_entity.id
_entity.type
_entity.pdbx_description
1 polymer ?
#
loop_
_entity_poly.entity_id
_entity_poly.type
_entity_poly.pdbx_seq_one_letter_code
_entity_poly.pdbx_strand_id
1 'polypeptide(L)'
;MKGENLGHHWELLQSLLPLYQALTTVELGDGRSTLLWTDVWNGDEALEDHLPRLFSHCTRKDSTVQQAINSNLHGCFVNRMSTQANDELQQLKVILQQTQLTDQPDTRLSAFSRTKDKLDTSAIYRLLKAQGHQDDPSSAFIWKNATPPRVQMFFWLLLEA
;
A
#
# COMPACT_ATOMS: atom_id res chain seq x y z
N MET A 1 17.03 12.97 -10.86
CA MET A 1 18.19 13.15 -9.97
C MET A 1 18.07 12.12 -8.87
N LYS A 2 18.97 11.14 -8.86
CA LYS A 2 19.00 10.03 -7.89
C LYS A 2 19.57 10.57 -6.57
N GLY A 3 18.81 10.46 -5.48
CA GLY A 3 19.29 10.80 -4.14
C GLY A 3 20.17 9.67 -3.62
N GLU A 4 21.48 9.80 -3.77
CA GLU A 4 22.49 8.84 -3.33
C GLU A 4 22.74 8.84 -1.80
N ASN A 5 21.82 9.37 -0.99
CA ASN A 5 21.97 9.45 0.47
C ASN A 5 20.73 8.97 1.26
N LEU A 6 19.93 8.10 0.66
CA LEU A 6 18.73 7.55 1.28
C LEU A 6 18.88 6.06 1.66
N GLY A 7 20.05 5.45 1.40
CA GLY A 7 20.30 4.01 1.40
C GLY A 7 19.59 3.22 2.51
N HIS A 8 19.85 3.52 3.78
CA HIS A 8 19.25 2.77 4.90
C HIS A 8 17.82 3.22 5.25
N HIS A 9 17.56 4.53 5.26
CA HIS A 9 16.25 5.08 5.58
C HIS A 9 15.17 4.67 4.56
N TRP A 10 15.54 4.59 3.29
CA TRP A 10 14.66 4.16 2.20
C TRP A 10 14.41 2.66 2.25
N GLU A 11 15.42 1.85 2.56
CA GLU A 11 15.25 0.42 2.79
C GLU A 11 14.30 0.12 3.96
N LEU A 12 14.41 0.87 5.06
CA LEU A 12 13.48 0.78 6.20
C LEU A 12 12.06 1.28 5.85
N LEU A 13 11.93 2.35 5.08
CA LEU A 13 10.63 2.79 4.56
C LEU A 13 9.99 1.72 3.66
N GLN A 14 10.81 1.10 2.81
CA GLN A 14 10.39 -0.01 1.96
C GLN A 14 10.00 -1.25 2.76
N SER A 15 10.64 -1.53 3.90
CA SER A 15 10.29 -2.66 4.75
C SER A 15 8.98 -2.46 5.52
N LEU A 16 8.64 -1.22 5.87
CA LEU A 16 7.40 -0.88 6.58
C LEU A 16 6.19 -0.67 5.65
N LEU A 17 6.43 -0.41 4.37
CA LEU A 17 5.42 -0.18 3.34
C LEU A 17 4.38 -1.32 3.25
N PRO A 18 4.77 -2.60 3.17
CA PRO A 18 3.82 -3.71 3.12
C PRO A 18 2.92 -3.79 4.36
N LEU A 19 3.47 -3.52 5.55
CA LEU A 19 2.72 -3.50 6.79
C LEU A 19 1.70 -2.35 6.80
N TYR A 20 2.10 -1.16 6.35
CA TYR A 20 1.18 -0.03 6.23
C TYR A 20 0.08 -0.30 5.18
N GLN A 21 0.43 -0.90 4.04
CA GLN A 21 -0.52 -1.30 2.99
C GLN A 21 -1.53 -2.33 3.51
N ALA A 22 -1.08 -3.37 4.22
CA ALA A 22 -1.96 -4.38 4.81
C ALA A 22 -2.91 -3.83 5.89
N LEU A 23 -2.56 -2.71 6.52
CA LEU A 23 -3.33 -2.09 7.60
C LEU A 23 -4.18 -0.89 7.15
N THR A 24 -4.21 -0.65 5.83
CA THR A 24 -4.96 0.46 5.23
C THR A 24 -5.85 -0.02 4.11
N THR A 25 -7.11 0.39 4.15
CA THR A 25 -8.02 0.29 3.00
C THR A 25 -8.05 1.63 2.29
N VAL A 26 -8.46 1.63 1.03
CA VAL A 26 -8.51 2.85 0.21
C VAL A 26 -9.92 3.07 -0.28
N GLU A 27 -10.48 4.21 0.08
CA GLU A 27 -11.65 4.76 -0.59
C GLU A 27 -11.18 5.37 -1.92
N LEU A 28 -11.51 4.67 -3.00
CA LEU A 28 -11.02 5.00 -4.34
C LEU A 28 -11.61 6.32 -4.85
N GLY A 29 -10.75 7.22 -5.30
CA GLY A 29 -11.08 8.49 -5.93
C GLY A 29 -10.68 8.47 -7.41
N ASP A 30 -9.60 9.18 -7.73
CA ASP A 30 -9.04 9.28 -9.08
C ASP A 30 -8.15 8.08 -9.45
N GLY A 31 -7.83 7.21 -8.50
CA GLY A 31 -7.07 5.98 -8.65
C GLY A 31 -5.58 6.19 -8.93
N ARG A 32 -5.04 7.40 -8.79
CA ARG A 32 -3.63 7.73 -9.12
C ARG A 32 -2.64 7.34 -8.07
N SER A 33 -3.08 7.20 -6.82
CA SER A 33 -2.23 6.91 -5.67
C SER A 33 -2.53 5.55 -5.04
N THR A 34 -3.37 4.76 -5.72
CA THR A 34 -3.80 3.43 -5.33
C THR A 34 -3.19 2.42 -6.28
N LEU A 35 -2.39 1.50 -5.75
CA LEU A 35 -1.81 0.39 -6.47
C LEU A 35 -2.89 -0.66 -6.73
N LEU A 36 -2.93 -1.17 -7.95
CA LEU A 36 -3.94 -2.12 -8.38
C LEU A 36 -3.93 -3.40 -7.53
N TRP A 37 -2.73 -3.93 -7.27
CA TRP A 37 -2.56 -5.27 -6.72
C TRP A 37 -2.46 -5.32 -5.22
N THR A 38 -1.68 -4.42 -4.62
CA THR A 38 -1.23 -4.50 -3.23
C THR A 38 -2.05 -3.66 -2.27
N ASP A 39 -2.74 -2.61 -2.76
CA ASP A 39 -3.63 -1.82 -1.90
C ASP A 39 -5.00 -2.49 -1.80
N VAL A 40 -5.63 -2.40 -0.62
CA VAL A 40 -6.99 -2.89 -0.40
C VAL A 40 -7.99 -1.79 -0.78
N TRP A 41 -8.42 -1.78 -2.04
CA TRP A 41 -9.36 -0.78 -2.57
C TRP A 41 -10.66 -1.39 -3.11
N ASN A 42 -10.75 -2.72 -3.19
CA ASN A 42 -11.90 -3.46 -3.66
C ASN A 42 -12.22 -4.61 -2.69
N GLY A 43 -13.19 -4.41 -1.80
CA GLY A 43 -13.53 -5.36 -0.74
C GLY A 43 -12.59 -5.24 0.46
N ASP A 44 -12.27 -6.39 1.07
CA ASP A 44 -11.54 -6.46 2.34
C ASP A 44 -10.08 -6.96 2.21
N GLU A 45 -9.69 -7.47 1.03
CA GLU A 45 -8.34 -8.01 0.78
C GLU A 45 -7.71 -7.43 -0.49
N ALA A 46 -6.40 -7.55 -0.62
CA ALA A 46 -5.66 -7.11 -1.79
C ALA A 46 -5.96 -8.01 -3.01
N LEU A 47 -5.94 -7.43 -4.22
CA LEU A 47 -6.24 -8.21 -5.43
C LEU A 47 -5.17 -9.27 -5.73
N GLU A 48 -3.94 -9.11 -5.24
CA GLU A 48 -2.92 -10.16 -5.36
C GLU A 48 -3.21 -11.41 -4.54
N ASP A 49 -3.95 -11.28 -3.43
CA ASP A 49 -4.38 -12.40 -2.60
C ASP A 49 -5.60 -13.10 -3.20
N HIS A 50 -6.54 -12.33 -3.77
CA HIS A 50 -7.73 -12.86 -4.45
C HIS A 50 -7.46 -13.46 -5.83
N LEU A 51 -6.52 -12.91 -6.59
CA LEU A 51 -6.19 -13.31 -7.97
C LEU A 51 -4.70 -13.69 -8.11
N PRO A 52 -4.21 -14.66 -7.32
CA PRO A 52 -2.78 -14.94 -7.20
C PRO A 52 -2.18 -15.55 -8.47
N ARG A 53 -2.96 -16.26 -9.30
CA ARG A 53 -2.44 -16.84 -10.54
C ARG A 53 -2.23 -15.75 -11.58
N LEU A 54 -3.16 -14.81 -11.71
CA LEU A 54 -3.02 -13.66 -12.59
C LEU A 54 -1.88 -12.76 -12.11
N PHE A 55 -1.79 -12.48 -10.82
CA PHE A 55 -0.72 -11.66 -10.26
C PHE A 55 0.67 -12.25 -10.53
N SER A 56 0.83 -13.57 -10.47
CA SER A 56 2.10 -14.23 -10.81
C SER A 56 2.53 -14.03 -12.27
N HIS A 57 1.60 -13.67 -13.16
CA HIS A 57 1.82 -13.41 -14.59
C HIS A 57 1.85 -11.90 -14.91
N CYS A 58 1.67 -11.04 -13.91
CA CYS A 58 1.72 -9.59 -14.04
C CYS A 58 3.16 -9.10 -14.20
N THR A 59 3.41 -8.33 -15.26
CA THR A 59 4.72 -7.71 -15.55
C THR A 59 4.89 -6.35 -14.87
N ARG A 60 3.78 -5.69 -14.51
CA ARG A 60 3.75 -4.33 -13.93
C ARG A 60 2.98 -4.32 -12.62
N LYS A 61 3.61 -4.84 -11.57
CA LYS A 61 3.01 -5.02 -10.24
C LYS A 61 2.73 -3.70 -9.51
N ASP A 62 3.43 -2.65 -9.88
CA ASP A 62 3.34 -1.29 -9.35
C ASP A 62 2.35 -0.40 -10.13
N SER A 63 1.52 -0.98 -11.00
CA SER A 63 0.52 -0.22 -11.75
C SER A 63 -0.57 0.32 -10.82
N THR A 64 -0.98 1.57 -11.03
CA THR A 64 -2.10 2.18 -10.32
C THR A 64 -3.44 1.75 -10.90
N VAL A 65 -4.52 1.88 -10.12
CA VAL A 65 -5.90 1.59 -10.57
C VAL A 65 -6.27 2.45 -11.79
N GLN A 66 -5.92 3.74 -11.77
CA GLN A 66 -6.15 4.63 -12.91
C GLN A 66 -5.42 4.16 -14.17
N GLN A 67 -4.15 3.78 -14.05
CA GLN A 67 -3.38 3.28 -15.19
C GLN A 67 -3.97 2.00 -15.74
N ALA A 68 -4.41 1.08 -14.88
CA ALA A 68 -5.02 -0.18 -15.27
C ALA A 68 -6.31 0.04 -16.08
N ILE A 69 -7.17 0.95 -15.62
CA ILE A 69 -8.42 1.32 -16.30
C ILE A 69 -8.13 2.03 -17.63
N ASN A 70 -7.30 3.09 -17.61
CA ASN A 70 -7.02 3.89 -18.81
C ASN A 70 -6.29 3.12 -19.91
N SER A 71 -5.43 2.17 -19.52
CA SER A 71 -4.74 1.29 -20.46
C SER A 71 -5.54 0.04 -20.81
N ASN A 72 -6.73 -0.17 -20.22
CA ASN A 72 -7.51 -1.40 -20.37
C ASN A 72 -6.66 -2.67 -20.17
N LEU A 73 -5.73 -2.63 -19.21
CA LEU A 73 -4.76 -3.69 -18.90
C LEU A 73 -3.76 -4.05 -20.02
N HIS A 74 -3.63 -3.22 -21.06
CA HIS A 74 -2.71 -3.49 -22.16
C HIS A 74 -1.24 -3.51 -21.68
N GLY A 75 -0.54 -4.63 -21.94
CA GLY A 75 0.86 -4.80 -21.58
C GLY A 75 1.13 -5.08 -20.09
N CYS A 76 0.08 -5.32 -19.28
CA CYS A 76 0.22 -5.64 -17.86
C CYS A 76 0.59 -7.11 -17.58
N PHE A 77 0.47 -7.99 -18.57
CA PHE A 77 0.66 -9.43 -18.41
C PHE A 77 1.59 -10.02 -19.47
N VAL A 78 2.21 -11.16 -19.14
CA VAL A 78 2.96 -11.97 -20.12
C VAL A 78 2.02 -12.60 -21.16
N ASN A 79 2.53 -12.84 -22.38
CA ASN A 79 1.72 -13.39 -23.47
C ASN A 79 1.15 -14.78 -23.20
N ARG A 80 1.88 -15.63 -22.47
CA ARG A 80 1.45 -16.99 -22.16
C ARG A 80 0.95 -17.06 -20.73
N MET A 81 -0.36 -17.14 -20.58
CA MET A 81 -1.02 -17.33 -19.29
C MET A 81 -1.63 -18.73 -19.19
N SER A 82 -1.67 -19.27 -17.97
CA SER A 82 -2.42 -20.50 -17.67
C SER A 82 -3.92 -20.28 -17.84
N THR A 83 -4.69 -21.37 -17.94
CA THR A 83 -6.16 -21.29 -17.98
C THR A 83 -6.71 -20.56 -16.76
N GLN A 84 -6.24 -20.92 -15.56
CA GLN A 84 -6.67 -20.30 -14.32
C GLN A 84 -6.34 -18.79 -14.27
N ALA A 85 -5.18 -18.37 -14.78
CA ALA A 85 -4.84 -16.95 -14.86
C ALA A 85 -5.75 -16.20 -15.86
N ASN A 86 -6.19 -16.84 -16.95
CA ASN A 86 -7.17 -16.24 -17.86
C ASN A 86 -8.55 -16.10 -17.21
N ASP A 87 -8.97 -17.05 -16.38
CA ASP A 87 -10.23 -16.97 -15.62
C ASP A 87 -10.19 -15.82 -14.62
N GLU A 88 -9.09 -15.70 -13.85
CA GLU A 88 -8.85 -14.58 -12.95
C GLU A 88 -8.77 -13.24 -13.69
N LEU A 89 -8.27 -13.21 -14.94
CA LEU A 89 -8.28 -12.00 -15.76
C LEU A 89 -9.70 -11.54 -16.12
N GLN A 90 -10.63 -12.48 -16.35
CA GLN A 90 -12.03 -12.10 -16.56
C GLN A 90 -12.62 -11.51 -15.28
N GLN A 91 -12.29 -12.06 -14.11
CA GLN A 91 -12.74 -11.51 -12.83
C GLN A 91 -12.20 -10.09 -12.62
N LEU A 92 -10.91 -9.85 -12.88
CA LEU A 92 -10.33 -8.51 -12.81
C LEU A 92 -11.02 -7.53 -13.76
N LYS A 93 -11.33 -7.94 -14.99
CA LYS A 93 -12.05 -7.09 -15.95
C LYS A 93 -13.44 -6.70 -15.44
N VAL A 94 -14.16 -7.62 -14.82
CA VAL A 94 -15.47 -7.32 -14.23
C VAL A 94 -15.32 -6.30 -13.09
N ILE A 95 -14.34 -6.47 -12.21
CA ILE A 95 -14.04 -5.53 -11.12
C ILE A 95 -13.76 -4.13 -11.69
N LEU A 96 -12.87 -4.03 -12.68
CA LEU A 96 -12.51 -2.73 -13.29
C LEU A 96 -13.69 -2.08 -14.02
N GLN A 97 -14.56 -2.87 -14.67
CA GLN A 97 -15.77 -2.35 -15.31
C GLN A 97 -16.80 -1.81 -14.32
N GLN A 98 -16.88 -2.40 -13.13
CA GLN A 98 -17.75 -1.94 -12.05
C GLN A 98 -17.15 -0.76 -11.27
N THR A 99 -15.84 -0.54 -11.39
CA THR A 99 -15.14 0.55 -10.73
C THR A 99 -15.41 1.87 -11.45
N GLN A 100 -15.86 2.88 -10.70
CA GLN A 100 -16.07 4.24 -11.20
C GLN A 100 -15.06 5.18 -10.54
N LEU A 101 -14.17 5.76 -11.34
CA LEU A 101 -13.24 6.79 -10.85
C LEU A 101 -13.94 8.14 -10.77
N THR A 102 -13.51 8.96 -9.83
CA THR A 102 -13.98 10.34 -9.65
C THR A 102 -12.82 11.32 -9.84
N ASP A 103 -13.12 12.62 -9.93
CA ASP A 103 -12.09 13.67 -10.00
C ASP A 103 -11.48 14.03 -8.63
N GLN A 104 -11.86 13.33 -7.57
CA GLN A 104 -11.34 13.55 -6.22
C GLN A 104 -10.13 12.65 -5.93
N PRO A 105 -9.18 13.08 -5.10
CA PRO A 105 -8.02 12.25 -4.75
C PRO A 105 -8.45 11.01 -3.94
N ASP A 106 -7.72 9.90 -4.11
CA ASP A 106 -7.90 8.70 -3.29
C ASP A 106 -7.73 9.01 -1.79
N THR A 107 -8.55 8.37 -0.95
CA THR A 107 -8.49 8.54 0.51
C THR A 107 -8.10 7.23 1.19
N ARG A 108 -6.95 7.21 1.88
CA ARG A 108 -6.52 6.05 2.66
C ARG A 108 -7.19 6.05 4.04
N LEU A 109 -7.95 5.00 4.31
CA LEU A 109 -8.52 4.69 5.61
C LEU A 109 -7.58 3.71 6.31
N SER A 110 -7.24 3.96 7.57
CA SER A 110 -6.52 2.98 8.38
C SER A 110 -7.46 2.43 9.44
N ALA A 111 -7.37 1.14 9.74
CA ALA A 111 -8.00 0.56 10.94
C ALA A 111 -7.49 1.24 12.23
N PHE A 112 -6.34 1.91 12.15
CA PHE A 112 -5.78 2.72 13.22
C PHE A 112 -6.16 4.19 13.10
N SER A 113 -6.99 4.63 12.15
CA SER A 113 -7.35 6.04 12.09
C SER A 113 -8.31 6.41 13.23
N ARG A 114 -7.86 7.25 14.18
CA ARG A 114 -8.74 7.85 15.21
C ARG A 114 -9.77 8.81 14.59
N THR A 115 -9.48 9.37 13.41
CA THR A 115 -10.35 10.20 12.54
C THR A 115 -9.80 10.18 11.10
N LYS A 116 -10.59 10.65 10.11
CA LYS A 116 -10.29 10.62 8.65
C LYS A 116 -8.85 11.02 8.26
N ASP A 117 -8.18 11.85 9.06
CA ASP A 117 -6.80 12.33 8.84
C ASP A 117 -5.76 11.97 9.93
N LYS A 118 -6.11 11.17 10.95
CA LYS A 118 -5.20 10.87 12.07
C LYS A 118 -5.03 9.38 12.30
N LEU A 119 -3.90 8.86 11.84
CA LEU A 119 -3.38 7.53 12.20
C LEU A 119 -3.06 7.46 13.71
N ASP A 120 -3.54 6.40 14.37
CA ASP A 120 -3.23 6.01 15.74
C ASP A 120 -1.91 5.26 15.74
N THR A 121 -0.84 6.06 15.77
CA THR A 121 0.53 5.60 15.85
C THR A 121 0.77 4.74 17.09
N SER A 122 -0.01 4.89 18.16
CA SER A 122 0.12 4.07 19.37
C SER A 122 -0.32 2.61 19.14
N ALA A 123 -1.29 2.39 18.26
CA ALA A 123 -1.77 1.07 17.92
C ALA A 123 -0.83 0.37 16.92
N ILE A 124 -0.30 1.11 15.95
CA ILE A 124 0.77 0.64 15.05
C ILE A 124 2.03 0.28 15.85
N TYR A 125 2.44 1.14 16.79
CA TYR A 125 3.59 0.89 17.65
C TYR A 125 3.41 -0.36 18.54
N ARG A 126 2.22 -0.56 19.12
CA ARG A 126 1.90 -1.78 19.88
C ARG A 126 1.95 -3.04 19.01
N LEU A 127 1.51 -2.95 17.75
CA LEU A 127 1.56 -4.06 16.80
C LEU A 127 3.01 -4.39 16.39
N LEU A 128 3.82 -3.37 16.11
CA LEU A 128 5.25 -3.52 15.82
C LEU A 128 6.01 -4.14 16.99
N LYS A 129 5.73 -3.68 18.21
CA LYS A 129 6.29 -4.24 19.45
C LYS A 129 5.87 -5.69 19.68
N ALA A 130 4.62 -6.04 19.36
CA ALA A 130 4.13 -7.41 19.43
C ALA A 130 4.74 -8.34 18.38
N GLN A 131 5.17 -7.80 17.23
CA GLN A 131 5.89 -8.55 16.19
C GLN A 131 7.41 -8.67 16.43
N GLY A 132 7.92 -8.20 17.56
CA GLY A 132 9.30 -8.47 17.99
C GLY A 132 10.36 -7.47 17.54
N HIS A 133 9.98 -6.28 17.04
CA HIS A 133 10.93 -5.18 16.87
C HIS A 133 11.31 -4.63 18.25
N GLN A 134 12.57 -4.81 18.65
CA GLN A 134 13.04 -4.58 20.02
C GLN A 134 13.13 -3.09 20.41
N ASP A 135 13.02 -2.85 21.72
CA ASP A 135 12.99 -1.53 22.37
C ASP A 135 14.34 -0.78 22.24
N ASP A 136 14.39 0.26 21.41
CA ASP A 136 15.42 1.31 21.51
C ASP A 136 14.89 2.52 22.33
N PRO A 137 15.59 2.99 23.37
CA PRO A 137 15.13 4.12 24.21
C PRO A 137 14.90 5.43 23.45
N SER A 138 15.56 5.63 22.29
CA SER A 138 15.43 6.82 21.45
C SER A 138 14.09 6.84 20.70
N SER A 139 13.55 5.66 20.37
CA SER A 139 12.25 5.51 19.72
C SER A 139 11.10 6.01 20.59
N ALA A 140 11.15 5.78 21.91
CA ALA A 140 10.09 6.15 22.84
C ALA A 140 9.87 7.68 22.92
N PHE A 141 10.91 8.48 22.68
CA PHE A 141 10.84 9.94 22.68
C PHE A 141 10.11 10.50 21.45
N ILE A 142 10.35 9.89 20.29
CA ILE A 142 9.78 10.29 19.00
C ILE A 142 8.27 10.05 18.99
N TRP A 143 7.85 8.90 19.51
CA TRP A 143 6.45 8.49 19.56
C TRP A 143 5.64 9.15 20.69
N LYS A 144 6.31 9.74 21.71
CA LYS A 144 5.66 10.55 22.77
C LYS A 144 5.41 12.01 22.37
N ASN A 145 6.05 12.50 21.31
CA ASN A 145 5.95 13.92 20.91
C ASN A 145 4.66 14.16 20.10
N ALA A 146 3.98 15.29 20.30
CA ALA A 146 2.69 15.62 19.67
C ALA A 146 2.79 16.03 18.17
N THR A 147 3.78 15.51 17.45
CA THR A 147 4.07 15.80 16.05
C THR A 147 3.18 14.93 15.13
N PRO A 148 2.79 15.39 13.92
CA PRO A 148 1.97 14.59 13.02
C PRO A 148 2.58 13.20 12.74
N PRO A 149 1.78 12.13 12.59
CA PRO A 149 2.23 10.74 12.43
C PRO A 149 3.30 10.52 11.35
N ARG A 150 3.16 11.23 10.22
CA ARG A 150 4.15 11.20 9.13
C ARG A 150 5.52 11.68 9.63
N VAL A 151 5.52 12.76 10.40
CA VAL A 151 6.73 13.36 10.97
C VAL A 151 7.32 12.49 12.07
N GLN A 152 6.52 11.82 12.90
CA GLN A 152 7.01 10.84 13.88
C GLN A 152 7.69 9.64 13.20
N MET A 153 7.07 9.10 12.15
CA MET A 153 7.64 8.02 11.36
C MET A 153 8.96 8.45 10.70
N PHE A 154 9.00 9.66 10.11
CA PHE A 154 10.22 10.25 9.58
C PHE A 154 11.31 10.43 10.65
N PHE A 155 10.98 10.93 11.85
CA PHE A 155 11.95 11.09 12.94
C PHE A 155 12.46 9.74 13.47
N TRP A 156 11.60 8.72 13.55
CA TRP A 156 11.99 7.37 14.00
C TRP A 156 12.97 6.72 13.03
N LEU A 157 12.69 6.84 11.73
CA LEU A 157 13.64 6.43 10.69
C LEU A 157 14.97 7.16 10.77
N LEU A 158 14.99 8.42 11.21
CA LEU A 158 16.18 9.26 11.31
C LEU A 158 17.04 8.94 12.54
N LEU A 159 16.45 8.29 13.56
CA LEU A 159 17.09 7.96 14.83
C LEU A 159 17.54 6.49 14.93
N GLU A 160 17.06 5.59 14.08
CA GLU A 160 17.56 4.21 13.95
C GLU A 160 18.73 4.05 12.94
N ALA A 161 19.33 5.15 12.48
CA ALA A 161 20.56 5.16 11.66
C ALA A 161 21.78 5.59 12.48
#